data_AF-A0A1Q8Z8N2-F1
#
_entry.id   AF-A0A1Q8Z8N2-F1
#
_cell.length_a   1.000
_cell.length_b   1.000
_cell.length_c   1.000
_cell.angle_alpha   90.00
_cell.angle_beta   90.00
_cell.angle_gamma   90.00
#
_symmetry.space_group_name_H-M   'P 1'
#
loop_
_entity.id
_entity.type
_entity.pdbx_description
1 polymer ?
#
loop_
_entity_poly.entity_id
_entity_poly.type
_entity_poly.pdbx_seq_one_letter_code
_entity_poly.pdbx_strand_id
1 'polypeptide(L)'
;MEASIFMTDEPKWVLVNIIKVFSRSGLLVVYEHRIRMFKFWMDDQVKIGMCLRDEFYIQSDRFLITEKQLAFDLACKLLQDATQVVVTISRSNYMVWRKLSPT
;
A
#
# COMPACT_ATOMS: atom_id res chain seq x y z
N MET A 1 -1.74 -28.36 3.39
CA MET A 1 -0.56 -28.23 2.51
C MET A 1 0.20 -27.03 3.03
N GLU A 2 1.15 -27.29 3.94
CA GLU A 2 1.96 -26.27 4.59
C GLU A 2 3.09 -25.85 3.66
N ALA A 3 3.44 -24.56 3.67
CA ALA A 3 4.63 -24.05 3.00
C ALA A 3 5.43 -23.23 4.00
N SER A 4 6.57 -23.78 4.40
CA SER A 4 7.59 -23.14 5.23
C SER A 4 8.36 -22.09 4.44
N ILE A 5 8.64 -20.93 5.07
CA ILE A 5 9.46 -19.87 4.49
C ILE A 5 10.88 -20.00 5.06
N PHE A 6 11.85 -20.19 4.19
CA PHE A 6 13.28 -20.10 4.52
C PHE A 6 13.68 -18.62 4.57
N MET A 7 14.30 -18.20 5.69
CA MET A 7 15.07 -16.96 5.78
C MET A 7 16.51 -17.24 5.34
N THR A 8 16.99 -16.56 4.31
CA THR A 8 18.42 -16.35 4.07
C THR A 8 18.65 -14.99 3.40
N ASP A 9 19.76 -14.37 3.76
CA ASP A 9 20.26 -13.03 3.50
C ASP A 9 20.10 -12.47 2.06
N GLU A 10 19.80 -11.17 1.99
CA GLU A 10 19.75 -10.33 0.79
C GLU A 10 21.11 -10.23 0.04
N PRO A 11 21.24 -9.55 -1.14
CA PRO A 11 20.26 -9.09 -2.13
C PRO A 11 20.65 -9.48 -3.59
N LYS A 12 19.69 -9.62 -4.52
CA LYS A 12 19.79 -9.25 -5.96
C LYS A 12 18.56 -9.73 -6.74
N TRP A 13 17.78 -8.76 -7.24
CA TRP A 13 16.93 -8.85 -8.43
C TRP A 13 16.16 -10.15 -8.66
N VAL A 14 15.11 -10.37 -7.88
CA VAL A 14 13.97 -11.12 -8.39
C VAL A 14 13.01 -10.12 -8.99
N LEU A 15 13.24 -9.85 -10.28
CA LEU A 15 12.26 -9.40 -11.27
C LEU A 15 11.06 -10.36 -11.24
N VAL A 16 10.21 -10.20 -10.24
CA VAL A 16 8.83 -10.65 -10.34
C VAL A 16 8.03 -9.36 -10.28
N ASN A 17 7.21 -9.15 -11.30
CA ASN A 17 6.07 -8.24 -11.23
C ASN A 17 5.21 -8.69 -10.04
N ILE A 18 5.60 -8.35 -8.81
CA ILE A 18 4.79 -8.61 -7.62
C ILE A 18 3.76 -7.50 -7.60
N ILE A 19 2.84 -7.56 -8.56
CA ILE A 19 1.44 -7.37 -8.24
C ILE A 19 1.03 -8.70 -7.59
N LYS A 20 1.47 -9.00 -6.36
CA LYS A 20 0.73 -9.96 -5.54
C LYS A 20 -0.55 -9.22 -5.17
N VAL A 21 -1.51 -9.27 -6.10
CA VAL A 21 -2.90 -9.06 -5.76
C VAL A 21 -3.19 -10.18 -4.77
N PHE A 22 -3.38 -9.87 -3.49
CA PHE A 22 -4.17 -10.76 -2.65
C PHE A 22 -5.60 -10.65 -3.21
N SER A 23 -5.86 -11.37 -4.31
CA SER A 23 -7.00 -11.12 -5.22
C SER A 23 -8.35 -11.49 -4.64
N ARG A 24 -8.39 -11.88 -3.37
CA ARG A 24 -9.62 -12.10 -2.61
C ARG A 24 -9.84 -11.06 -1.50
N SER A 25 -8.92 -10.14 -1.26
CA SER A 25 -8.90 -9.34 -0.02
C SER A 25 -8.97 -7.83 -0.22
N GLY A 26 -9.04 -7.31 -1.46
CA GLY A 26 -9.03 -5.86 -1.70
C GLY A 26 -7.69 -5.16 -1.40
N LEU A 27 -6.65 -5.91 -1.01
CA LEU A 27 -5.30 -5.39 -0.74
C LEU A 27 -4.42 -5.46 -1.98
N LEU A 28 -3.83 -4.32 -2.35
CA LEU A 28 -2.83 -4.22 -3.42
C LEU A 28 -1.50 -3.74 -2.86
N VAL A 29 -0.40 -4.32 -3.37
CA VAL A 29 0.95 -3.85 -3.09
C VAL A 29 1.57 -3.35 -4.38
N VAL A 30 2.10 -2.12 -4.38
CA VAL A 30 2.61 -1.44 -5.57
C VAL A 30 3.92 -0.74 -5.24
N TYR A 31 4.80 -0.51 -6.22
CA TYR A 31 5.96 0.35 -6.02
C TYR A 31 5.57 1.83 -6.10
N GLU A 32 6.14 2.66 -5.22
CA GLU A 32 5.82 4.11 -5.16
C GLU A 32 6.08 4.83 -6.50
N HIS A 33 7.10 4.44 -7.26
CA HIS A 33 7.38 5.06 -8.57
C HIS A 33 6.31 4.78 -9.65
N ARG A 34 5.33 3.92 -9.38
CA ARG A 34 4.23 3.58 -10.29
C ARG A 34 2.96 4.38 -10.02
N ILE A 35 2.93 5.19 -8.97
CA ILE A 35 1.78 6.03 -8.61
C ILE A 35 2.07 7.49 -8.89
N ARG A 36 1.01 8.28 -9.13
CA ARG A 36 1.10 9.75 -9.17
C ARG A 36 0.47 10.31 -7.91
N MET A 37 1.30 10.88 -7.03
CA MET A 37 0.84 11.55 -5.81
C MET A 37 0.41 13.00 -6.10
N PHE A 38 -0.54 13.50 -5.34
CA PHE A 38 -1.02 14.88 -5.38
C PHE A 38 -1.44 15.35 -3.98
N LYS A 39 -1.60 16.66 -3.81
CA LYS A 39 -2.16 17.27 -2.60
C LYS A 39 -3.55 17.80 -2.90
N PHE A 40 -4.45 17.74 -1.92
CA PHE A 40 -5.81 18.26 -2.05
C PHE A 40 -6.33 18.73 -0.69
N TRP A 41 -7.41 19.51 -0.67
CA TRP A 41 -8.04 20.00 0.55
C TRP A 41 -9.24 19.11 0.92
N MET A 42 -9.30 18.63 2.16
CA MET A 42 -10.41 17.83 2.69
C MET A 42 -10.41 17.91 4.21
N ASP A 43 -11.58 17.97 4.85
CA ASP A 43 -11.73 18.09 6.31
C ASP A 43 -10.88 19.22 6.90
N ASP A 44 -10.91 20.39 6.24
CA ASP A 44 -10.23 21.63 6.61
C ASP A 44 -8.70 21.55 6.74
N GLN A 45 -8.10 20.62 6.00
CA GLN A 45 -6.65 20.41 6.00
C GLN A 45 -6.14 19.91 4.64
N VAL A 46 -4.85 20.12 4.40
CA VAL A 46 -4.16 19.55 3.23
C VAL A 46 -3.94 18.06 3.46
N LYS A 47 -4.43 17.25 2.53
CA LYS A 47 -4.23 15.80 2.47
C LYS A 47 -3.31 15.41 1.32
N ILE A 48 -2.74 14.21 1.43
CA ILE A 48 -1.95 13.58 0.37
C ILE A 48 -2.81 12.49 -0.26
N GLY A 49 -2.93 12.54 -1.59
CA GLY A 49 -3.64 11.55 -2.37
C GLY A 49 -2.75 10.92 -3.44
N MET A 50 -3.22 9.83 -4.03
CA MET A 50 -2.61 9.24 -5.21
C MET A 50 -3.67 8.79 -6.20
N CYS A 51 -3.29 8.74 -7.48
CA CYS A 51 -4.06 8.11 -8.54
C CYS A 51 -3.40 6.79 -8.95
N LEU A 52 -4.18 5.71 -8.99
CA LEU A 52 -3.78 4.39 -9.46
C LEU A 52 -4.93 3.79 -10.28
N ARG A 53 -4.69 3.53 -11.58
CA ARG A 53 -5.69 2.95 -12.51
C ARG A 53 -7.03 3.72 -12.53
N ASP A 54 -6.95 5.04 -12.65
CA ASP A 54 -8.10 5.96 -12.66
C ASP A 54 -8.92 6.01 -11.36
N GLU A 55 -8.39 5.41 -10.28
CA GLU A 55 -8.98 5.48 -8.96
C GLU A 55 -8.14 6.36 -8.03
N PHE A 56 -8.84 7.09 -7.16
CA PHE A 56 -8.24 7.99 -6.20
C PHE A 56 -8.16 7.36 -4.81
N TYR A 57 -7.05 7.61 -4.15
CA TYR A 57 -6.77 7.11 -2.81
C TYR A 57 -6.26 8.27 -1.95
N ILE A 58 -6.53 8.20 -0.65
CA ILE A 58 -5.98 9.10 0.36
C ILE A 58 -4.97 8.34 1.21
N GLN A 59 -3.86 9.00 1.54
CA GLN A 59 -2.86 8.45 2.45
C GLN A 59 -3.46 8.32 3.85
N SER A 60 -3.35 7.12 4.42
CA SER A 60 -3.71 6.84 5.82
C SER A 60 -2.50 7.01 6.73
N ASP A 61 -1.35 6.44 6.36
CA ASP A 61 -0.13 6.51 7.18
C ASP A 61 1.15 6.22 6.36
N ARG A 62 2.30 6.46 6.99
CA ARG A 62 3.64 6.19 6.46
C ARG A 62 4.52 5.54 7.52
N PHE A 63 5.18 4.46 7.12
CA PHE A 63 6.06 3.67 7.97
C PHE A 63 7.46 3.62 7.39
N LEU A 64 8.48 3.40 8.23
CA LEU A 64 9.83 3.10 7.79
C LEU A 64 9.91 1.71 7.16
N ILE A 65 10.96 1.46 6.37
CA ILE A 65 11.18 0.16 5.73
C ILE A 65 11.34 -1.00 6.75
N THR A 66 11.74 -0.69 7.98
CA THR A 66 11.85 -1.65 9.10
C THR A 66 10.51 -1.99 9.74
N GLU A 67 9.45 -1.22 9.46
CA GLU A 67 8.14 -1.31 10.11
C GLU A 67 7.10 -2.00 9.20
N LYS A 68 7.56 -2.93 8.36
CA LYS A 68 6.72 -3.66 7.40
C LYS A 68 5.47 -4.30 8.04
N GLN A 69 5.63 -4.88 9.24
CA GLN A 69 4.52 -5.53 9.95
C GLN A 69 3.44 -4.52 10.34
N LEU A 70 3.82 -3.35 10.87
CA LEU A 70 2.87 -2.30 11.24
C LEU A 70 2.09 -1.77 10.02
N ALA A 71 2.79 -1.58 8.90
CA ALA A 71 2.15 -1.19 7.64
C ALA A 71 1.14 -2.23 7.16
N PHE A 72 1.48 -3.52 7.28
CA PHE A 72 0.60 -4.63 6.90
C PHE A 72 -0.61 -4.76 7.84
N ASP A 73 -0.40 -4.65 9.15
CA ASP A 73 -1.46 -4.73 10.15
C ASP A 73 -2.47 -3.60 9.98
N LEU A 74 -1.99 -2.36 9.76
CA LEU A 74 -2.87 -1.23 9.44
C LEU A 74 -3.64 -1.47 8.15
N ALA A 75 -2.99 -1.97 7.11
CA ALA A 75 -3.66 -2.25 5.85
C ALA A 75 -4.77 -3.29 6.02
N CYS A 76 -4.52 -4.35 6.81
CA CYS A 76 -5.53 -5.37 7.12
C CYS A 76 -6.70 -4.79 7.93
N LYS A 77 -6.41 -3.90 8.89
CA LYS A 77 -7.45 -3.20 9.66
C LYS A 77 -8.33 -2.33 8.75
N LEU A 78 -7.71 -1.55 7.86
CA LEU A 78 -8.44 -0.66 6.94
C LEU A 78 -9.31 -1.43 5.93
N LEU A 79 -8.93 -2.65 5.55
CA LEU A 79 -9.74 -3.50 4.67
C LEU A 79 -11.05 -3.98 5.29
N GLN A 80 -11.18 -3.94 6.61
CA GLN A 80 -12.45 -4.28 7.26
C GLN A 80 -13.55 -3.28 6.88
N ASP A 81 -13.17 -2.02 6.65
CA ASP A 81 -14.10 -0.90 6.39
C ASP A 81 -14.00 -0.34 4.96
N ALA A 82 -12.95 -0.70 4.20
CA ALA A 82 -12.69 -0.17 2.88
C ALA A 82 -12.81 -1.22 1.78
N THR A 83 -13.37 -0.83 0.64
CA THR A 83 -13.46 -1.69 -0.56
C THR A 83 -12.07 -2.05 -1.10
N GLN A 84 -11.08 -1.19 -0.88
CA GLN A 84 -9.73 -1.39 -1.38
C GLN A 84 -8.70 -0.60 -0.59
N VAL A 85 -7.59 -1.26 -0.28
CA VAL A 85 -6.41 -0.67 0.37
C VAL A 85 -5.20 -0.96 -0.50
N VAL A 86 -4.33 0.04 -0.63
CA VAL A 86 -3.07 -0.08 -1.35
C VAL A 86 -1.94 0.17 -0.38
N VAL A 87 -0.88 -0.62 -0.46
CA VAL A 87 0.40 -0.35 0.19
C VAL A 87 1.41 -0.05 -0.90
N THR A 88 2.01 1.15 -0.86
CA THR A 88 3.15 1.45 -1.72
C THR A 88 4.47 1.24 -1.01
N ILE A 89 5.45 0.72 -1.75
CA ILE A 89 6.81 0.45 -1.26
C ILE A 89 7.79 1.35 -1.99
N SER A 90 8.66 2.01 -1.23
CA SER A 90 9.84 2.70 -1.74
C SER A 90 11.13 2.12 -1.12
N ARG A 91 12.26 2.77 -1.37
CA ARG A 91 13.54 2.37 -0.76
C ARG A 91 13.59 2.61 0.74
N SER A 92 12.78 3.53 1.28
CA SER A 92 12.89 3.99 2.67
C SER A 92 11.61 3.87 3.47
N ASN A 93 10.47 3.65 2.81
CA ASN A 93 9.18 3.68 3.47
C ASN A 93 8.17 2.70 2.88
N TYR A 94 7.13 2.43 3.68
CA TYR A 94 5.84 1.96 3.23
C TYR A 94 4.83 3.10 3.39
N MET A 95 3.88 3.22 2.48
CA MET A 95 2.72 4.09 2.67
C MET A 95 1.45 3.28 2.47
N VAL A 96 0.48 3.49 3.37
CA VAL A 96 -0.82 2.83 3.33
C VAL A 96 -1.85 3.82 2.83
N TRP A 97 -2.65 3.39 1.87
CA TRP A 97 -3.62 4.21 1.18
C TRP A 97 -4.99 3.53 1.21
N ARG A 98 -6.03 4.30 1.49
CA ARG A 98 -7.41 3.84 1.39
C ARG A 98 -8.09 4.50 0.20
N LYS A 99 -8.95 3.77 -0.49
CA LYS A 99 -9.72 4.30 -1.61
C LYS A 99 -10.60 5.47 -1.14
N LEU A 100 -10.65 6.54 -1.92
CA LEU A 100 -11.63 7.60 -1.74
C LEU A 100 -12.94 7.14 -2.39
N SER A 101 -13.95 6.90 -1.57
CA SER A 101 -15.31 6.67 -2.08
C SER A 101 -15.92 8.02 -2.47
N PRO A 102 -16.61 8.11 -3.62
CA PRO A 102 -17.45 9.27 -3.89
C PRO A 102 -18.55 9.32 -2.82
N THR A 103 -18.64 10.46 -2.12
CA THR A 103 -19.78 10.80 -1.25
C THR A 103 -21.05 10.99 -2.06
#